data_AF-A0AAV5C096-F1
#
_entry.id   AF-A0AAV5C096-F1
#
_cell.length_a   1.000
_cell.length_b   1.000
_cell.length_c   1.000
_cell.angle_alpha   90.00
_cell.angle_beta   90.00
_cell.angle_gamma   90.00
#
_symmetry.space_group_name_H-M   'P 1'
#
loop_
_entity.id
_entity.type
_entity.pdbx_description
1 polymer ?
#
loop_
_entity_poly.entity_id
_entity_poly.type
_entity_poly.pdbx_seq_one_letter_code
_entity_poly.pdbx_strand_id
1 'polypeptide(L)' 'MTMRADYAPWHIFFGIVIFLMAICTVVTGLASFIFPLDYPSEALIINFNALATLMFGLVVILAVILPSIY' A
#
# COMPACT_ATOMS: atom_id res chain seq x y z
N MET A 1 -0.66 17.87 29.00
CA MET A 1 -0.56 17.16 27.71
C MET A 1 0.66 16.27 27.77
N THR A 2 0.50 14.97 27.48
CA THR A 2 1.65 14.05 27.39
C THR A 2 2.11 14.01 25.95
N MET A 3 3.43 14.05 25.71
CA MET A 3 4.01 13.99 24.37
C MET A 3 3.43 12.86 23.51
N ARG A 4 3.07 11.72 24.12
CA ARG A 4 2.43 10.60 23.42
C ARG A 4 1.06 10.94 22.82
N ALA A 5 0.24 11.74 23.50
CA ALA A 5 -1.08 12.12 23.02
C ALA A 5 -1.00 13.14 21.88
N ASP A 6 -0.05 14.08 21.97
CA ASP A 6 0.09 15.16 20.98
C ASP A 6 0.65 14.67 19.64
N TYR A 7 1.54 13.67 19.66
CA TYR A 7 2.14 13.11 18.45
C TYR A 7 1.37 11.92 17.85
N ALA A 8 0.35 11.40 18.53
CA ALA A 8 -0.42 10.26 18.02
C ALA A 8 -1.09 10.54 16.65
N PRO A 9 -1.74 11.70 16.41
CA PRO A 9 -2.32 12.00 15.10
C PRO A 9 -1.27 12.08 13.98
N TRP A 10 -0.11 12.67 14.28
CA TRP A 10 1.01 12.75 13.34
C TRP A 10 1.58 11.38 13.02
N HIS A 11 1.77 10.53 14.02
CA HIS A 11 2.27 9.18 13.83
C HIS A 11 1.35 8.35 12.93
N ILE A 12 0.03 8.43 13.16
CA ILE A 12 -0.97 7.75 12.32
C ILE A 12 -0.92 8.28 10.88
N PHE A 13 -0.90 9.61 10.71
CA PHE A 13 -0.84 10.23 9.39
C PHE A 13 0.41 9.83 8.60
N PHE A 14 1.60 9.97 9.19
CA PHE A 14 2.85 9.58 8.54
C PHE A 14 2.92 8.07 8.29
N GLY A 15 2.36 7.25 9.17
CA GLY A 15 2.23 5.80 8.96
C GLY A 15 1.44 5.49 7.69
N ILE A 16 0.29 6.15 7.48
CA ILE A 16 -0.52 6.00 6.26
C ILE A 16 0.26 6.46 5.02
N VAL A 17 0.96 7.60 5.09
CA VAL A 17 1.76 8.12 3.96
C VAL A 17 2.87 7.15 3.58
N ILE A 18 3.63 6.64 4.56
CA ILE A 18 4.71 5.67 4.31
C ILE A 18 4.15 4.38 3.72
N PHE A 19 3.01 3.90 4.22
CA PHE A 19 2.35 2.71 3.71
C PHE A 19 1.91 2.89 2.24
N LEU A 20 1.31 4.03 1.88
CA LEU A 20 0.96 4.37 0.50
C LEU A 20 2.19 4.42 -0.41
N MET A 21 3.29 5.02 0.06
CA MET A 21 4.55 5.06 -0.68
C MET A 21 5.15 3.67 -0.88
N ALA A 22 5.01 2.77 0.09
CA ALA A 22 5.45 1.38 -0.05
C ALA A 22 4.64 0.64 -1.12
N ILE A 23 3.32 0.85 -1.17
CA ILE A 23 2.46 0.29 -2.23
C ILE A 23 2.88 0.82 -3.60
N CYS A 24 3.08 2.14 -3.73
CA CYS A 24 3.55 2.75 -4.98
C CYS A 24 4.92 2.18 -5.40
N THR A 25 5.83 1.97 -4.45
CA THR A 25 7.15 1.36 -4.69
C THR A 25 7.01 -0.07 -5.23
N VAL A 26 6.11 -0.89 -4.66
CA VAL A 26 5.85 -2.25 -5.16
C VAL A 26 5.28 -2.21 -6.57
N VAL A 27 4.24 -1.41 -6.81
CA VAL A 27 3.57 -1.37 -8.13
C VAL A 27 4.52 -0.86 -9.22
N THR A 28 5.29 0.21 -8.96
CA THR A 28 6.28 0.73 -9.92
C THR A 28 7.46 -0.22 -10.11
N GLY A 29 7.92 -0.88 -9.04
CA GLY A 29 8.92 -1.93 -9.11
C GLY A 29 8.48 -3.10 -9.97
N LEU A 30 7.29 -3.64 -9.74
CA LEU A 30 6.72 -4.73 -10.55
C LEU A 30 6.53 -4.31 -12.01
N ALA A 31 6.08 -3.08 -12.27
CA ALA A 31 5.98 -2.57 -13.65
C ALA A 31 7.35 -2.56 -14.35
N SER A 32 8.42 -2.14 -13.66
CA SER A 32 9.78 -2.15 -14.21
C SER A 32 10.28 -3.55 -14.60
N PHE A 33 9.81 -4.59 -13.92
CA PHE A 33 10.14 -5.99 -14.20
C PHE A 33 9.40 -6.58 -15.42
N ILE A 34 8.29 -5.98 -15.87
CA ILE A 34 7.49 -6.51 -16.98
C ILE A 34 8.02 -6.05 -18.34
N PHE A 35 8.58 -4.84 -18.43
CA PHE A 35 9.10 -4.29 -19.69
C PHE A 35 10.11 -5.17 -20.46
N PRO A 36 10.95 -6.00 -19.82
CA PRO A 36 11.86 -6.92 -20.52
C PRO A 36 11.31 -8.34 -20.73
N LEU A 37 10.08 -8.67 -20.32
CA LEU A 37 9.54 -10.03 -20.42
C LEU A 37 8.82 -10.27 -21.77
N ASP A 38 9.34 -11.20 -22.57
CA ASP A 38 8.71 -11.69 -23.80
C ASP A 38 7.59 -12.74 -23.56
N TYR A 39 7.34 -13.10 -22.29
CA TYR A 39 6.38 -14.15 -21.91
C TYR A 39 5.05 -13.58 -21.38
N PRO A 40 3.93 -13.74 -22.12
CA PRO A 40 2.66 -13.14 -21.75
C PRO A 40 2.03 -13.73 -20.48
N SER A 41 2.30 -14.99 -20.14
CA SER A 41 1.72 -15.66 -18.96
C SER A 41 2.31 -15.17 -17.64
N GLU A 42 3.63 -14.93 -17.59
CA GLU A 42 4.29 -14.40 -16.39
C GLU A 42 3.90 -12.94 -16.15
N ALA A 43 3.81 -12.14 -17.21
CA ALA A 43 3.33 -10.77 -17.14
C ALA A 43 1.92 -10.66 -16.54
N LEU A 44 1.01 -11.60 -16.85
CA LEU A 44 -0.33 -11.63 -16.26
C LEU A 44 -0.30 -11.88 -14.75
N ILE A 45 0.53 -12.80 -14.26
CA ILE A 45 0.67 -13.11 -12.83
C ILE A 45 1.24 -11.89 -12.09
N ILE A 46 2.27 -11.25 -12.64
CA ILE A 46 2.89 -10.06 -12.04
C ILE A 46 1.89 -8.90 -11.97
N ASN A 47 1.13 -8.67 -13.05
CA ASN A 47 0.07 -7.65 -13.08
C ASN A 47 -1.04 -7.95 -12.07
N PHE A 48 -1.45 -9.22 -11.95
CA PHE A 48 -2.43 -9.63 -10.96
C PHE A 48 -1.93 -9.40 -9.53
N ASN A 49 -0.65 -9.69 -9.26
CA ASN A 49 -0.03 -9.43 -7.97
C ASN A 49 0.03 -7.93 -7.64
N ALA A 50 0.34 -7.07 -8.63
CA ALA A 50 0.28 -5.62 -8.47
C ALA A 50 -1.14 -5.14 -8.15
N LEU A 51 -2.15 -5.67 -8.84
CA LEU A 51 -3.55 -5.36 -8.57
C LEU A 51 -4.01 -5.84 -7.18
N ALA A 52 -3.62 -7.06 -6.78
CA ALA A 52 -3.89 -7.60 -5.45
C ALA A 52 -3.27 -6.73 -4.35
N THR A 53 -2.05 -6.22 -4.57
CA THR A 53 -1.37 -5.30 -3.65
C THR A 53 -2.15 -3.99 -3.49
N LEU A 54 -2.69 -3.43 -4.58
CA LEU A 54 -3.54 -2.23 -4.53
C LEU A 54 -4.82 -2.47 -3.74
N MET A 55 -5.50 -3.60 -3.99
CA MET A 55 -6.72 -3.97 -3.28
C MET A 55 -6.46 -4.19 -1.78
N PHE A 56 -5.35 -4.84 -1.44
CA PHE A 56 -4.90 -4.98 -0.05
C PHE A 56 -4.68 -3.62 0.61
N GLY A 57 -3.95 -2.72 -0.07
CA GLY A 57 -3.72 -1.36 0.42
C GLY A 57 -5.01 -0.60 0.71
N LEU A 58 -5.98 -0.68 -0.19
CA LEU A 58 -7.30 -0.07 -0.02
C LEU A 58 -8.01 -0.60 1.23
N VAL A 59 -8.04 -1.93 1.41
CA VAL A 59 -8.71 -2.55 2.57
C VAL A 59 -8.02 -2.15 3.88
N VAL A 60 -6.68 -2.11 3.91
CA VAL A 60 -5.93 -1.68 5.10
C VAL A 60 -6.22 -0.22 5.44
N ILE A 61 -6.24 0.68 4.44
CA ILE A 61 -6.54 2.10 4.66
C ILE A 61 -7.96 2.27 5.19
N LEU A 62 -8.94 1.57 4.61
CA LEU A 62 -10.30 1.57 5.13
C LEU A 62 -10.34 1.07 6.58
N ALA A 63 -9.66 -0.03 6.91
CA ALA A 63 -9.61 -0.56 8.27
C ALA A 63 -8.98 0.41 9.28
N VAL A 64 -8.02 1.24 8.86
CA VAL A 64 -7.36 2.23 9.73
C VAL A 64 -8.19 3.49 9.92
N ILE A 65 -8.88 3.96 8.88
CA ILE A 65 -9.63 5.22 8.92
C ILE A 65 -11.05 5.04 9.46
N LEU A 66 -11.67 3.87 9.22
CA LEU A 66 -13.01 3.62 9.74
C LEU A 66 -12.97 3.59 11.28
N PRO A 67 -13.89 4.28 11.96
CA PRO A 67 -14.00 4.17 13.40
C PRO A 67 -14.28 2.71 13.78
N SER A 68 -13.56 2.21 14.78
CA SER A 68 -13.94 0.97 15.46
C SER A 68 -15.40 1.12 15.90
N ILE A 69 -16.26 0.20 15.45
CA ILE A 69 -17.67 0.17 15.86
C ILE A 69 -17.82 -0.26 17.34
N TYR A 70 -16.71 -0.62 18.00
CA TYR A 70 -16.62 -0.95 19.41
C TYR A 70 -15.84 0.10 20.19
#